data_AF-A0A222PAC4-F1
#
_entry.id   AF-A0A222PAC4-F1
#
_cell.length_a   1.000
_cell.length_b   1.000
_cell.length_c   1.000
_cell.angle_alpha   90.00
_cell.angle_beta   90.00
_cell.angle_gamma   90.00
#
_symmetry.space_group_name_H-M   'P 1'
#
loop_
_entity.id
_entity.type
_entity.pdbx_description
1 polymer ?
#
loop_
_entity_poly.entity_id
_entity_poly.type
_entity_poly.pdbx_seq_one_letter_code
_entity_poly.pdbx_strand_id
1 'polypeptide(L)'
;MKENKEKVLVFYVKGSGKKPYRVAFWKEENSRDIHSGCGCPAGKRMQYCKHRFQLIEGDLTNLDDSTENAKEKLEILYNWLEDSDIGDFFEEFIMAKTGEKIQNLANKVNFIYSKDMLKRVEYKHAIQKKLYTFDPIELSLKKFLEFLENGYLIIESKNHYNVFDVNDELYYGSFKGDFDLSKNTNRLKLNTYTCSEYLTEAFNYFNMINISEINQRMKEIMK
;
A
#
# COMPACT_ATOMS: atom_id res chain seq x y z
N MET A 1 39.98 -12.73 15.78
CA MET A 1 38.68 -12.13 15.44
C MET A 1 37.65 -13.24 15.51
N LYS A 2 36.60 -13.13 16.33
CA LYS A 2 35.48 -14.08 16.26
C LYS A 2 34.75 -13.79 14.96
N GLU A 3 34.55 -14.79 14.11
CA GLU A 3 33.67 -14.67 12.94
C GLU A 3 32.26 -14.36 13.47
N ASN A 4 31.73 -13.18 13.17
CA ASN A 4 30.32 -12.88 13.47
C ASN A 4 29.47 -13.85 12.66
N LYS A 5 28.62 -14.62 13.33
CA LYS A 5 27.76 -15.59 12.67
C LYS A 5 26.58 -14.85 12.04
N GLU A 6 26.39 -15.02 10.73
CA GLU A 6 25.21 -14.51 10.05
C GLU A 6 23.97 -15.35 10.43
N LYS A 7 22.87 -14.68 10.79
CA LYS A 7 21.58 -15.32 11.02
C LYS A 7 20.63 -14.96 9.88
N VAL A 8 19.94 -15.96 9.34
CA VAL A 8 19.05 -15.82 8.18
C VAL A 8 17.65 -16.35 8.51
N LEU A 9 16.63 -15.53 8.23
CA LEU A 9 15.23 -15.88 8.32
C LEU A 9 14.66 -15.99 6.90
N VAL A 10 13.91 -17.06 6.63
CA VAL A 10 13.33 -17.31 5.31
C VAL A 10 11.84 -17.56 5.43
N PHE A 11 11.09 -16.83 4.62
CA PHE A 11 9.64 -16.88 4.49
C PHE A 11 9.25 -17.14 3.04
N TYR A 12 8.06 -17.73 2.84
CA TYR A 12 7.43 -17.89 1.54
C TYR A 12 6.12 -17.14 1.53
N VAL A 13 5.98 -16.18 0.61
CA VAL A 13 4.81 -15.28 0.55
C VAL A 13 4.13 -15.42 -0.81
N LYS A 14 2.83 -15.71 -0.79
CA LYS A 14 1.97 -15.80 -1.97
C LYS A 14 1.89 -14.43 -2.67
N GLY A 15 1.71 -14.47 -3.98
CA GLY A 15 1.58 -13.26 -4.80
C GLY A 15 1.18 -13.62 -6.22
N SER A 16 1.50 -12.75 -7.19
CA SER A 16 1.13 -12.97 -8.60
C SER A 16 1.81 -14.16 -9.29
N GLY A 17 2.81 -14.77 -8.65
CA GLY A 17 3.54 -15.92 -9.19
C GLY A 17 2.81 -17.24 -8.94
N LYS A 18 3.05 -18.24 -9.81
CA LYS A 18 2.52 -19.61 -9.61
C LYS A 18 3.03 -20.28 -8.34
N LYS A 19 4.19 -19.86 -7.85
CA LYS A 19 4.81 -20.34 -6.61
C LYS A 19 5.00 -19.15 -5.66
N PRO A 20 4.92 -19.36 -4.35
CA PRO A 20 5.25 -18.32 -3.36
C PRO A 20 6.65 -17.75 -3.61
N TYR A 21 6.78 -16.44 -3.39
CA TYR A 21 8.07 -15.77 -3.47
C TYR A 21 8.85 -16.02 -2.18
N ARG A 22 10.11 -16.44 -2.32
CA ARG A 22 11.06 -16.51 -1.21
C ARG A 22 11.41 -15.10 -0.77
N VAL A 23 11.17 -14.79 0.50
CA VAL A 23 11.60 -13.57 1.19
C VAL A 23 12.62 -13.96 2.24
N ALA A 24 13.73 -13.24 2.31
CA ALA A 24 14.77 -13.47 3.31
C ALA A 24 15.14 -12.17 4.01
N PHE A 25 15.39 -12.29 5.31
CA PHE A 25 15.98 -11.26 6.15
C PHE A 25 17.24 -11.84 6.78
N TRP A 26 18.32 -11.08 6.82
CA TRP A 26 19.55 -11.54 7.44
C TRP A 26 20.28 -10.39 8.10
N LYS A 27 21.03 -10.71 9.16
CA LYS A 27 21.95 -9.80 9.81
C LYS A 27 23.09 -10.55 10.47
N GLU A 28 24.21 -9.85 10.65
CA GLU A 28 25.29 -10.34 11.51
C GLU A 28 24.85 -10.35 12.98
N GLU A 29 25.40 -11.29 13.75
CA GLU A 29 25.18 -11.34 15.20
C GLU A 29 25.63 -10.03 15.86
N ASN A 30 24.76 -9.45 16.69
CA ASN A 30 24.91 -8.14 17.32
C ASN A 30 24.94 -6.92 16.37
N SER A 31 24.61 -7.08 15.08
CA SER A 31 24.41 -5.95 14.18
C SER A 31 22.99 -5.39 14.30
N ARG A 32 22.87 -4.07 14.14
CA ARG A 32 21.60 -3.36 13.94
C ARG A 32 21.14 -3.45 12.49
N ASP A 33 22.07 -3.63 11.56
CA ASP A 33 21.81 -3.60 10.12
C ASP A 33 21.10 -4.88 9.68
N ILE A 34 19.84 -4.73 9.26
CA ILE A 34 19.04 -5.83 8.71
C ILE A 34 18.99 -5.69 7.20
N HIS A 35 19.51 -6.70 6.53
CA HIS A 35 19.40 -6.81 5.09
C HIS A 35 18.16 -7.61 4.72
N SER A 36 17.58 -7.32 3.56
CA SER A 36 16.42 -8.08 3.08
C SER A 36 16.36 -8.25 1.58
N GLY A 37 15.84 -9.39 1.15
CA GLY A 37 15.73 -9.78 -0.24
C GLY A 37 14.42 -10.47 -0.55
N CYS A 38 13.91 -10.31 -1.76
CA CYS A 38 12.72 -11.00 -2.22
C CYS A 38 12.87 -11.46 -3.67
N GLY A 39 12.46 -12.71 -3.95
CA GLY A 39 12.51 -13.31 -5.28
C GLY A 39 11.54 -12.73 -6.31
N CYS A 40 10.66 -11.78 -5.93
CA CYS A 40 9.74 -11.13 -6.86
C CYS A 40 10.44 -10.12 -7.78
N PRO A 41 9.82 -9.70 -8.91
CA PRO A 41 10.44 -8.77 -9.86
C PRO A 41 10.93 -7.45 -9.24
N ALA A 42 10.16 -6.88 -8.31
CA ALA A 42 10.55 -5.67 -7.58
C ALA A 42 11.71 -5.94 -6.60
N GLY A 43 11.65 -7.03 -5.85
CA GLY A 43 12.70 -7.43 -4.90
C GLY A 43 14.05 -7.70 -5.59
N LYS A 44 14.05 -8.34 -6.75
CA LYS A 44 15.26 -8.54 -7.58
C LYS A 44 15.91 -7.23 -8.05
N ARG A 45 15.14 -6.15 -8.09
CA ARG A 45 15.61 -4.79 -8.42
C ARG A 45 15.88 -3.95 -7.16
N MET A 46 15.81 -4.56 -5.98
CA MET A 46 15.89 -3.90 -4.67
C MET A 46 14.88 -2.76 -4.51
N GLN A 47 13.69 -2.91 -5.10
CA GLN A 47 12.60 -1.94 -4.99
C GLN A 47 11.62 -2.33 -3.88
N TYR A 48 10.79 -1.38 -3.44
CA TYR A 48 9.63 -1.66 -2.60
C TYR A 48 8.81 -2.81 -3.19
N CYS A 49 8.52 -3.82 -2.38
CA CYS A 49 7.67 -4.94 -2.78
C CYS A 49 6.74 -5.33 -1.65
N LYS A 50 5.46 -5.54 -1.96
CA LYS A 50 4.42 -5.90 -0.97
C LYS A 50 4.84 -7.09 -0.12
N HIS A 51 5.49 -8.11 -0.68
CA HIS A 51 5.88 -9.31 0.07
C HIS A 51 6.84 -9.08 1.24
N ARG A 52 7.81 -8.15 1.11
CA ARG A 52 8.73 -7.83 2.23
C ARG A 52 8.00 -7.01 3.28
N PHE A 53 7.28 -6.00 2.82
CA PHE A 53 6.65 -5.01 3.68
C PHE A 53 5.45 -5.59 4.43
N GLN A 54 4.67 -6.50 3.84
CA GLN A 54 3.62 -7.24 4.55
C GLN A 54 4.18 -8.00 5.76
N LEU A 55 5.35 -8.63 5.64
CA LEU A 55 6.00 -9.29 6.78
C LEU A 55 6.48 -8.31 7.84
N ILE A 56 6.93 -7.11 7.45
CA ILE A 56 7.38 -6.06 8.39
C ILE A 56 6.17 -5.43 9.09
N GLU A 57 5.06 -5.22 8.38
CA GLU A 57 3.79 -4.68 8.87
C GLU A 57 2.98 -5.69 9.69
N GLY A 58 3.36 -6.96 9.66
CA GLY A 58 2.64 -8.05 10.30
C GLY A 58 1.36 -8.50 9.58
N ASP A 59 1.18 -8.11 8.32
CA ASP A 59 0.15 -8.67 7.45
C ASP A 59 0.57 -10.07 6.97
N LEU A 60 0.02 -11.09 7.62
CA LEU A 60 0.31 -12.50 7.33
C LEU A 60 -0.67 -13.13 6.33
N THR A 61 -1.59 -12.35 5.75
CA THR A 61 -2.64 -12.84 4.85
C THR A 61 -2.10 -13.70 3.70
N ASN A 62 -0.92 -13.34 3.20
CA ASN A 62 -0.26 -14.04 2.10
C ASN A 62 0.89 -14.95 2.53
N LEU A 63 1.13 -15.15 3.83
CA LEU A 63 2.15 -16.08 4.29
C LEU A 63 1.77 -17.50 3.86
N ASP A 64 2.71 -18.21 3.25
CA ASP A 64 2.51 -19.57 2.79
C ASP A 64 2.83 -20.58 3.90
N ASP A 65 1.99 -21.59 4.03
CA ASP A 65 2.09 -22.64 5.05
C ASP A 65 3.38 -23.48 4.90
N SER A 66 4.05 -23.44 3.75
CA SER A 66 5.38 -24.04 3.57
C SER A 66 6.51 -23.31 4.32
N THR A 67 6.22 -22.18 4.97
CA THR A 67 7.19 -21.49 5.83
C THR A 67 7.38 -22.24 7.15
N GLU A 68 8.44 -23.03 7.24
CA GLU A 68 8.82 -23.74 8.47
C GLU A 68 9.08 -22.77 9.63
N ASN A 69 8.60 -23.12 10.83
CA ASN A 69 8.76 -22.34 12.07
C ASN A 69 8.40 -20.85 11.90
N ALA A 70 7.39 -20.55 11.09
CA ALA A 70 6.96 -19.19 10.77
C ALA A 70 6.81 -18.30 12.01
N LYS A 71 6.12 -18.80 13.05
CA LYS A 71 5.88 -18.03 14.28
C LYS A 71 7.18 -17.61 14.97
N GLU A 72 8.09 -18.55 15.21
CA GLU A 72 9.39 -18.26 15.84
C GLU A 72 10.22 -17.31 14.98
N LYS A 73 10.24 -17.50 13.66
CA LYS A 73 10.95 -16.61 12.74
C LYS A 73 10.37 -15.19 12.75
N LEU A 74 9.04 -15.04 12.83
CA LEU A 74 8.37 -13.73 12.93
C LEU A 74 8.72 -13.05 14.25
N GLU A 75 8.68 -13.77 15.38
CA GLU A 75 9.10 -13.24 16.68
C GLU A 75 10.55 -12.74 16.63
N ILE A 76 11.46 -13.49 16.01
CA ILE A 76 12.84 -13.04 15.80
C ILE A 76 12.90 -11.81 14.89
N LEU A 77 12.14 -11.80 13.79
CA LEU A 77 12.11 -10.68 12.85
C LEU A 77 11.64 -9.39 13.51
N TYR A 78 10.55 -9.42 14.28
CA TYR A 78 10.03 -8.24 14.97
C TYR A 78 11.00 -7.73 16.02
N ASN A 79 11.63 -8.62 16.80
CA ASN A 79 12.70 -8.24 17.72
C ASN A 79 13.91 -7.61 17.00
N TRP A 80 14.20 -8.03 15.75
CA TRP A 80 15.23 -7.35 14.96
C TRP A 80 14.78 -5.96 14.54
N LEU A 81 13.54 -5.84 14.07
CA LEU A 81 13.01 -4.58 13.54
C LEU A 81 12.94 -3.47 14.60
N GLU A 82 12.61 -3.82 15.85
CA GLU A 82 12.54 -2.88 16.99
C GLU A 82 13.83 -2.10 17.22
N ASP A 83 14.99 -2.70 16.94
CA ASP A 83 16.31 -2.06 17.04
C ASP A 83 17.03 -2.20 15.69
N SER A 84 16.53 -1.46 14.69
CA SER A 84 17.08 -1.44 13.34
C SER A 84 16.83 -0.14 12.60
N ASP A 85 17.71 0.15 11.63
CA ASP A 85 17.53 1.26 10.70
C ASP A 85 16.23 1.13 9.87
N ILE A 86 15.76 -0.10 9.65
CA ILE A 86 14.44 -0.33 9.02
C ILE A 86 13.35 0.20 9.95
N GLY A 87 13.36 -0.19 11.22
CA GLY A 87 12.39 0.25 12.23
C GLY A 87 12.37 1.77 12.38
N ASP A 88 13.55 2.38 12.51
CA ASP A 88 13.71 3.83 12.67
C ASP A 88 13.11 4.64 11.50
N PHE A 89 13.12 4.09 10.29
CA PHE A 89 12.65 4.77 9.08
C PHE A 89 11.29 4.27 8.57
N PHE A 90 10.72 3.22 9.18
CA PHE A 90 9.61 2.49 8.60
C PHE A 90 8.34 3.34 8.51
N GLU A 91 7.99 4.02 9.60
CA GLU A 91 6.78 4.85 9.66
C GLU A 91 6.83 5.99 8.64
N GLU A 92 7.97 6.69 8.57
CA GLU A 92 8.21 7.76 7.60
C GLU A 92 8.06 7.23 6.16
N PHE A 93 8.66 6.07 5.88
CA PHE A 93 8.57 5.45 4.57
C PHE A 93 7.14 5.06 4.21
N ILE A 94 6.40 4.38 5.10
CA ILE A 94 5.01 3.96 4.86
C ILE A 94 4.11 5.17 4.69
N MET A 95 4.28 6.23 5.48
CA MET A 95 3.56 7.49 5.33
C MET A 95 3.73 8.06 3.92
N ALA A 96 4.96 8.11 3.40
CA ALA A 96 5.25 8.54 2.03
C ALA A 96 4.59 7.63 0.98
N LYS A 97 4.68 6.29 1.15
CA LYS A 97 4.07 5.34 0.20
C LYS A 97 2.56 5.43 0.19
N THR A 98 1.91 5.63 1.34
CA THR A 98 0.46 5.83 1.43
C THR A 98 0.05 7.11 0.69
N GLY A 99 0.75 8.22 0.91
CA GLY A 99 0.49 9.47 0.16
C GLY A 99 0.68 9.31 -1.35
N GLU A 100 1.70 8.58 -1.79
CA GLU A 100 1.92 8.25 -3.20
C GLU A 100 0.75 7.42 -3.79
N LYS A 101 0.24 6.42 -3.05
CA LYS A 101 -0.93 5.63 -3.46
C LYS A 101 -2.17 6.50 -3.61
N ILE A 102 -2.44 7.41 -2.67
CA ILE A 102 -3.56 8.37 -2.76
C ILE A 102 -3.44 9.21 -4.03
N GLN A 103 -2.26 9.79 -4.29
CA GLN A 103 -2.01 10.59 -5.47
C GLN A 103 -2.20 9.78 -6.76
N ASN A 104 -1.72 8.54 -6.79
CA ASN A 104 -1.86 7.63 -7.94
C ASN A 104 -3.32 7.26 -8.19
N LEU A 105 -4.09 6.91 -7.15
CA LEU A 105 -5.52 6.61 -7.24
C LEU A 105 -6.32 7.80 -7.79
N ALA A 106 -6.11 8.99 -7.22
CA ALA A 106 -6.75 10.22 -7.67
C ALA A 106 -6.47 10.50 -9.15
N ASN A 107 -5.23 10.26 -9.60
CA ASN A 107 -4.86 10.40 -11.00
C ASN A 107 -5.54 9.35 -11.88
N LYS A 108 -5.51 8.06 -11.50
CA LYS A 108 -6.15 6.96 -12.25
C LYS A 108 -7.61 7.26 -12.55
N VAL A 109 -8.37 7.68 -11.54
CA VAL A 109 -9.80 8.01 -11.67
C VAL A 109 -10.05 9.13 -12.68
N ASN A 110 -9.22 10.18 -12.69
CA ASN A 110 -9.36 11.28 -13.67
C ASN A 110 -9.18 10.84 -15.13
N PHE A 111 -8.41 9.77 -15.38
CA PHE A 111 -8.14 9.28 -16.73
C PHE A 111 -9.14 8.24 -17.24
N ILE A 112 -9.93 7.62 -16.37
CA ILE A 112 -10.73 6.44 -16.74
C ILE A 112 -12.18 6.80 -17.12
N TYR A 113 -12.68 7.99 -16.80
CA TYR A 113 -14.14 8.22 -16.86
C TYR A 113 -14.63 9.26 -17.88
N SER A 114 -15.78 8.90 -18.46
CA SER A 114 -16.71 9.70 -19.26
C SER A 114 -18.12 9.54 -18.64
N LYS A 115 -18.89 10.64 -18.70
CA LYS A 115 -20.17 11.02 -18.06
C LYS A 115 -21.06 10.04 -17.25
N ASP A 116 -21.06 8.70 -17.41
CA ASP A 116 -22.09 7.82 -16.82
C ASP A 116 -21.55 6.43 -16.34
N MET A 117 -20.81 6.45 -15.22
CA MET A 117 -20.08 5.31 -14.60
C MET A 117 -20.92 4.07 -14.30
N LEU A 118 -22.19 4.23 -13.91
CA LEU A 118 -23.05 3.11 -13.51
C LEU A 118 -23.54 2.24 -14.67
N LYS A 119 -23.32 2.69 -15.92
CA LYS A 119 -23.71 1.93 -17.11
C LYS A 119 -22.53 1.28 -17.81
N ARG A 120 -21.43 2.03 -17.98
CA ARG A 120 -20.21 1.57 -18.69
C ARG A 120 -18.98 2.34 -18.22
N VAL A 121 -17.85 1.64 -18.06
CA VAL A 121 -16.54 2.27 -17.86
C VAL A 121 -15.88 2.51 -19.23
N GLU A 122 -15.60 3.78 -19.56
CA GLU A 122 -14.98 4.20 -20.82
C GLU A 122 -13.53 4.64 -20.63
N TYR A 123 -12.60 3.70 -20.74
CA TYR A 123 -11.18 3.99 -20.66
C TYR A 123 -10.73 4.94 -21.79
N LYS A 124 -10.15 6.10 -21.43
CA LYS A 124 -9.57 7.02 -22.42
C LYS A 124 -8.40 6.40 -23.20
N HIS A 125 -7.76 5.37 -22.64
CA HIS A 125 -6.63 4.67 -23.26
C HIS A 125 -6.76 3.15 -23.18
N ALA A 126 -6.54 2.44 -24.30
CA ALA A 126 -6.63 0.97 -24.37
C ALA A 126 -5.66 0.23 -23.43
N ILE A 127 -4.52 0.85 -23.09
CA ILE A 127 -3.55 0.31 -22.13
C ILE A 127 -4.14 0.28 -20.71
N GLN A 128 -4.98 1.26 -20.34
CA GLN A 128 -5.57 1.33 -19.01
C GLN A 128 -6.62 0.24 -18.78
N LYS A 129 -7.38 -0.14 -19.81
CA LYS A 129 -8.31 -1.29 -19.75
C LYS A 129 -7.61 -2.60 -19.37
N LYS A 130 -6.33 -2.75 -19.73
CA LYS A 130 -5.52 -3.93 -19.35
C LYS A 130 -4.95 -3.85 -17.94
N LEU A 131 -4.82 -2.65 -17.39
CA LEU A 131 -4.22 -2.39 -16.08
C LEU A 131 -5.25 -2.33 -14.95
N TYR A 132 -6.47 -1.90 -15.26
CA TYR A 132 -7.52 -1.69 -14.29
C TYR A 132 -8.82 -2.33 -14.76
N THR A 133 -9.41 -3.12 -13.87
CA THR A 133 -10.72 -3.73 -14.06
C THR A 133 -11.64 -3.10 -13.02
N PHE A 134 -12.44 -2.12 -13.44
CA PHE A 134 -13.51 -1.58 -12.60
C PHE A 134 -14.83 -2.19 -13.04
N ASP A 135 -15.41 -3.00 -12.16
CA ASP A 135 -16.79 -3.43 -12.32
C ASP A 135 -17.70 -2.37 -11.70
N PRO A 136 -18.68 -1.83 -12.45
CA PRO A 136 -19.58 -0.81 -11.92
C PRO A 136 -20.45 -1.41 -10.81
N ILE A 137 -20.11 -1.08 -9.57
CA ILE A 137 -20.85 -1.47 -8.36
C ILE A 137 -21.55 -0.21 -7.83
N GLU A 138 -22.88 -0.23 -7.82
CA GLU A 138 -23.69 0.82 -7.20
C GLU A 138 -23.84 0.56 -5.70
N LEU A 139 -23.46 1.54 -4.89
CA LEU A 139 -23.59 1.49 -3.43
C LEU A 139 -24.94 2.09 -3.00
N SER A 140 -25.56 1.47 -2.00
CA SER A 140 -26.67 2.10 -1.28
C SER A 140 -26.14 3.28 -0.43
N LEU A 141 -27.01 4.24 -0.10
CA LEU A 141 -26.66 5.34 0.80
C LEU A 141 -26.11 4.82 2.14
N LYS A 142 -26.77 3.81 2.72
CA LYS A 142 -26.30 3.18 3.96
C LYS A 142 -24.85 2.69 3.83
N LYS A 143 -24.55 1.97 2.74
CA LYS A 143 -23.21 1.41 2.56
C LYS A 143 -22.15 2.49 2.30
N PHE A 144 -22.52 3.53 1.57
CA PHE A 144 -21.66 4.69 1.36
C PHE A 144 -21.32 5.42 2.67
N LEU A 145 -22.31 5.64 3.53
CA LEU A 145 -22.11 6.26 4.84
C LEU A 145 -21.20 5.40 5.73
N GLU A 146 -21.37 4.08 5.73
CA GLU A 146 -20.44 3.17 6.43
C GLU A 146 -18.99 3.39 5.96
N PHE A 147 -18.74 3.50 4.65
CA PHE A 147 -17.38 3.76 4.15
C PHE A 147 -16.87 5.16 4.52
N LEU A 148 -17.73 6.16 4.49
CA LEU A 148 -17.39 7.52 4.89
C LEU A 148 -16.94 7.59 6.35
N GLU A 149 -17.73 6.99 7.25
CA GLU A 149 -17.46 6.92 8.69
C GLU A 149 -16.18 6.15 9.00
N ASN A 150 -15.85 5.14 8.20
CA ASN A 150 -14.62 4.37 8.35
C ASN A 150 -13.40 4.99 7.64
N GLY A 151 -13.49 6.25 7.20
CA GLY A 151 -12.32 7.01 6.74
C GLY A 151 -11.75 6.56 5.39
N TYR A 152 -12.56 5.98 4.50
CA TYR A 152 -12.11 5.58 3.17
C TYR A 152 -11.76 6.80 2.29
N LEU A 153 -11.05 6.56 1.19
CA LEU A 153 -10.76 7.58 0.20
C LEU A 153 -11.94 7.73 -0.75
N ILE A 154 -12.51 8.94 -0.79
CA ILE A 154 -13.64 9.28 -1.64
C ILE A 154 -13.17 10.18 -2.77
N ILE A 155 -13.46 9.79 -4.01
CA ILE A 155 -13.17 10.62 -5.19
C ILE A 155 -14.50 11.05 -5.83
N GLU A 156 -14.82 12.33 -5.68
CA GLU A 156 -15.99 12.97 -6.27
C GLU A 156 -15.83 13.05 -7.79
N SER A 157 -16.92 12.77 -8.48
CA SER A 157 -17.06 12.91 -9.93
C SER A 157 -18.43 13.52 -10.22
N LYS A 158 -18.64 13.99 -11.46
CA LYS A 158 -19.74 14.90 -11.82
C LYS A 158 -21.11 14.59 -11.17
N ASN A 159 -21.48 13.31 -11.03
CA ASN A 159 -22.77 12.89 -10.46
C ASN A 159 -22.66 11.69 -9.48
N HIS A 160 -21.47 11.39 -8.95
CA HIS A 160 -21.26 10.22 -8.08
C HIS A 160 -19.99 10.34 -7.24
N TYR A 161 -19.91 9.55 -6.18
CA TYR A 161 -18.77 9.46 -5.29
C TYR A 161 -18.19 8.05 -5.33
N ASN A 162 -16.91 7.97 -5.68
CA ASN A 162 -16.19 6.70 -5.80
C ASN A 162 -15.49 6.36 -4.49
N VAL A 163 -15.65 5.15 -4.00
CA VAL A 163 -15.04 4.69 -2.75
C VAL A 163 -13.84 3.79 -3.05
N PHE A 164 -12.70 4.14 -2.47
CA PHE A 164 -11.45 3.37 -2.56
C PHE A 164 -10.88 3.07 -1.19
N ASP A 165 -10.31 1.87 -1.07
CA ASP A 165 -9.31 1.57 -0.05
C ASP A 165 -7.91 1.82 -0.62
N VAL A 166 -7.14 2.63 0.10
CA VAL A 166 -5.79 3.03 -0.27
C VAL A 166 -4.80 1.89 -0.05
N ASN A 167 -5.02 1.02 0.92
CA ASN A 167 -4.08 -0.05 1.27
C ASN A 167 -3.94 -1.05 0.12
N ASP A 168 -5.08 -1.48 -0.40
CA ASP A 168 -5.19 -2.44 -1.50
C ASP A 168 -5.33 -1.81 -2.88
N GLU A 169 -5.43 -0.47 -2.96
CA GLU A 169 -5.86 0.24 -4.17
C GLU A 169 -7.18 -0.30 -4.74
N LEU A 170 -8.05 -0.81 -3.85
CA LEU A 170 -9.26 -1.52 -4.20
C LEU A 170 -10.44 -0.55 -4.34
N TYR A 171 -11.22 -0.72 -5.39
CA TYR A 171 -12.47 0.00 -5.59
C TYR A 171 -13.63 -0.80 -5.02
N TYR A 172 -14.43 -0.14 -4.17
CA TYR A 172 -15.58 -0.76 -3.52
C TYR A 172 -16.91 -0.45 -4.20
N GLY A 173 -16.98 0.64 -4.95
CA GLY A 173 -18.21 1.04 -5.63
C GLY A 173 -18.40 2.55 -5.70
N SER A 174 -19.52 2.93 -6.30
CA SER A 174 -19.95 4.32 -6.49
C SER A 174 -21.29 4.56 -5.83
N PHE A 175 -21.40 5.64 -5.07
CA PHE A 175 -22.69 6.14 -4.61
C PHE A 175 -23.19 7.25 -5.54
N LYS A 176 -24.46 7.17 -5.95
CA LYS A 176 -25.15 8.21 -6.71
C LYS A 176 -26.19 8.90 -5.84
N GLY A 177 -25.98 10.18 -5.59
CA GLY A 177 -26.90 11.02 -4.83
C GLY A 177 -26.30 12.38 -4.58
N ASP A 178 -27.09 13.28 -4.02
CA ASP A 178 -26.61 14.58 -3.56
C ASP A 178 -26.06 14.40 -2.14
N PHE A 179 -24.80 14.74 -1.93
CA PHE A 179 -24.15 14.65 -0.63
C PHE A 179 -23.08 15.73 -0.51
N ASP A 180 -23.19 16.59 0.50
CA ASP A 180 -22.21 17.65 0.71
C ASP A 180 -21.01 17.09 1.48
N LEU A 181 -20.02 16.56 0.74
CA LEU A 181 -18.78 16.04 1.32
C LEU A 181 -18.00 17.11 2.10
N SER A 182 -18.08 18.37 1.69
CA SER A 182 -17.28 19.45 2.28
C SER A 182 -17.59 19.71 3.76
N LYS A 183 -18.79 19.34 4.22
CA LYS A 183 -19.21 19.46 5.63
C LYS A 183 -18.83 18.26 6.48
N ASN A 184 -18.46 17.15 5.86
CA ASN A 184 -18.30 15.85 6.54
C ASN A 184 -16.89 15.27 6.41
N THR A 185 -16.03 15.85 5.56
CA THR A 185 -14.74 15.27 5.20
C THR A 185 -13.65 16.32 5.03
N ASN A 186 -12.39 15.89 5.17
CA ASN A 186 -11.22 16.66 4.77
C ASN A 186 -10.98 16.51 3.27
N ARG A 187 -10.69 17.62 2.60
CA ARG A 187 -10.34 17.65 1.18
C ARG A 187 -8.84 17.56 1.01
N LEU A 188 -8.36 16.56 0.29
CA LEU A 188 -6.94 16.36 -0.02
C LEU A 188 -6.51 17.14 -1.28
N LYS A 189 -7.34 17.12 -2.32
CA LYS A 189 -7.14 17.88 -3.57
C LYS A 189 -8.47 18.09 -4.30
N LEU A 190 -8.42 18.65 -5.51
CA LEU A 190 -9.60 18.79 -6.37
C LEU A 190 -10.32 17.43 -6.48
N ASN A 191 -11.52 17.38 -5.91
CA ASN A 191 -12.45 16.24 -5.90
C ASN A 191 -12.00 14.99 -5.12
N THR A 192 -11.05 15.09 -4.18
CA THR A 192 -10.62 13.95 -3.35
C THR A 192 -10.78 14.27 -1.87
N TYR A 193 -11.41 13.36 -1.14
CA TYR A 193 -11.86 13.56 0.23
C TYR A 193 -11.66 12.32 1.10
N THR A 194 -11.59 12.51 2.41
CA THR A 194 -11.58 11.43 3.41
C THR A 194 -11.92 11.95 4.81
N CYS A 195 -12.39 11.09 5.71
CA CYS A 195 -12.45 11.37 7.15
C CYS A 195 -11.22 10.87 7.91
N SER A 196 -10.31 10.13 7.26
CA SER A 196 -9.13 9.58 7.92
C SER A 196 -8.07 10.66 8.12
N GLU A 197 -7.71 10.91 9.38
CA GLU A 197 -6.58 11.76 9.76
C GLU A 197 -5.27 11.20 9.19
N TYR A 198 -5.04 9.89 9.35
CA TYR A 198 -3.86 9.20 8.80
C TYR A 198 -3.70 9.39 7.28
N LEU A 199 -4.77 9.23 6.49
CA LEU A 199 -4.68 9.46 5.04
C LEU A 199 -4.40 10.93 4.70
N THR A 200 -4.90 11.85 5.53
CA THR A 200 -4.65 13.29 5.37
C THR A 200 -3.20 13.63 5.64
N GLU A 201 -2.64 13.14 6.75
CA GLU A 201 -1.23 13.29 7.10
C GLU A 201 -0.31 12.67 6.05
N ALA A 202 -0.63 11.45 5.59
CA ALA A 202 0.13 10.76 4.56
C ALA A 202 0.21 11.55 3.25
N PHE A 203 -0.94 12.08 2.82
CA PHE A 203 -1.00 12.89 1.61
C PHE A 203 -0.21 14.20 1.76
N ASN A 204 -0.33 14.88 2.90
CA ASN A 204 0.40 16.12 3.16
C ASN A 204 1.91 15.87 3.18
N TYR A 205 2.35 14.85 3.92
CA TYR A 205 3.76 14.46 4.01
C TYR A 205 4.34 14.15 2.62
N PHE A 206 3.64 13.33 1.81
CA PHE A 206 4.07 13.04 0.43
C PHE A 206 4.26 14.28 -0.44
N ASN A 207 3.47 15.34 -0.24
CA ASN A 207 3.61 16.58 -1.01
C ASN A 207 4.76 17.48 -0.52
N MET A 208 5.34 17.19 0.65
CA MET A 208 6.45 17.96 1.24
C MET A 208 7.83 17.33 0.96
N ILE A 209 7.87 16.11 0.45
CA ILE A 209 9.09 15.30 0.32
C ILE A 209 9.43 14.96 -1.12
N ASN A 210 10.68 14.55 -1.35
CA ASN A 210 11.09 13.89 -2.59
C ASN A 210 10.95 12.37 -2.47
N ILE A 211 9.90 11.81 -3.07
CA ILE A 211 9.64 10.35 -3.02
C ILE A 211 10.79 9.52 -3.58
N SER A 212 11.58 10.06 -4.52
CA SER A 212 12.77 9.35 -5.05
C SER A 212 13.84 9.18 -3.98
N GLU A 213 14.05 10.19 -3.13
CA GLU A 213 15.03 10.15 -2.04
C GLU A 213 14.57 9.16 -0.96
N ILE A 214 13.29 9.18 -0.58
CA ILE A 214 12.72 8.21 0.38
C ILE A 214 12.87 6.77 -0.12
N ASN A 215 12.55 6.52 -1.40
CA ASN A 215 12.74 5.19 -1.99
C ASN A 215 14.22 4.77 -2.03
N GLN A 216 15.13 5.71 -2.31
CA GLN A 216 16.57 5.43 -2.34
C GLN A 216 17.11 5.14 -0.94
N ARG A 217 16.71 5.90 0.08
CA ARG A 217 17.09 5.68 1.48
C ARG A 217 16.64 4.30 1.96
N MET A 218 15.38 3.93 1.72
CA MET A 218 14.88 2.60 2.10
C MET A 218 15.64 1.48 1.37
N LYS A 219 15.96 1.70 0.09
CA LYS A 219 16.77 0.75 -0.69
C LYS A 219 18.17 0.59 -0.10
N GLU A 220 18.78 1.64 0.42
CA GLU A 220 20.11 1.61 1.04
C GLU A 220 20.07 0.91 2.40
N ILE A 221 19.06 1.19 3.23
CA ILE A 221 18.87 0.52 4.52
C ILE A 221 18.67 -0.99 4.34
N MET A 222 17.97 -1.42 3.29
CA MET A 222 17.64 -2.83 3.07
C MET A 222 18.67 -3.63 2.25
N LYS A 223 19.71 -2.97 1.72
CA LYS A 223 20.78 -3.61 0.93
C LYS A 223 21.63 -4.46 1.84
#